data_AF-A0A434AZG9-F1
#
_entry.id   AF-A0A434AZG9-F1
#
_cell.length_a   1.000
_cell.length_b   1.000
_cell.length_c   1.000
_cell.angle_alpha   90.00
_cell.angle_beta   90.00
_cell.angle_gamma   90.00
#
_symmetry.space_group_name_H-M   'P 1'
#
loop_
_entity.id
_entity.type
_entity.pdbx_description
1 polymer ?
#
loop_
_entity_poly.entity_id
_entity_poly.type
_entity_poly.pdbx_seq_one_letter_code
_entity_poly.pdbx_strand_id
1 'polypeptide(L)'
;MTQNKEQIYKSLVEEYNNGIQKKDAGLIRVFLNNDSVELLKENAGYYLEILQLRASAFSLFGELIKVGEEYSKGYSFCSKEGKWVYGLNWALQFMAEYSFKRGEEKIITAMENGIAVLNQALHDLPENKYTAFYHLCLINVKAFMLLTTGKKDEALQAFSDCKFMPVPIPEYNDKESLQMLFANYTKGLAVAIELKDFQLLMNLLKVISIDDQVLYLQENLFRVFYETLVSAFDMRAEFITEFNALFKIKDTLQNVLPNFALFLGLIGEQDFDKLDVLFSEF
;
A
#
# COMPACT_ATOMS: atom_id res chain seq x y z
N MET A 1 15.49 15.20 31.96
CA MET A 1 15.98 15.15 30.56
C MET A 1 14.86 14.87 29.55
N THR A 2 13.80 14.14 29.90
CA THR A 2 12.65 13.83 29.02
C THR A 2 11.89 15.06 28.49
N GLN A 3 11.75 16.12 29.30
CA GLN A 3 11.04 17.35 28.92
C GLN A 3 11.64 18.08 27.71
N ASN A 4 12.96 17.95 27.46
CA ASN A 4 13.60 18.61 26.32
C ASN A 4 13.31 17.87 24.99
N LYS A 5 13.27 16.53 25.01
CA LYS A 5 13.01 15.73 23.79
C LYS A 5 11.56 15.84 23.32
N GLU A 6 10.61 15.85 24.25
CA GLU A 6 9.20 16.06 23.93
C GLU A 6 8.95 17.45 23.31
N GLN A 7 9.64 18.48 23.79
CA GLN A 7 9.58 19.83 23.20
C GLN A 7 10.15 19.85 21.78
N ILE A 8 11.31 19.22 21.55
CA ILE A 8 11.90 19.08 20.20
C ILE A 8 10.92 18.36 19.26
N TYR A 9 10.37 17.23 19.70
CA TYR A 9 9.39 16.47 18.91
C TYR A 9 8.17 17.32 18.54
N LYS A 10 7.55 18.00 19.52
CA LYS A 10 6.38 18.85 19.26
C LYS A 10 6.70 20.00 18.31
N SER A 11 7.86 20.64 18.47
CA SER A 11 8.32 21.70 17.57
C SER A 11 8.46 21.21 16.13
N LEU A 12 9.07 20.04 15.93
CA LEU A 12 9.25 19.45 14.60
C LEU A 12 7.92 19.06 13.94
N VAL A 13 6.99 18.49 14.72
CA VAL A 13 5.62 18.19 14.23
C VAL A 13 4.89 19.48 13.84
N GLU A 14 5.02 20.54 14.64
CA GLU A 14 4.42 21.84 14.33
C GLU A 14 5.03 22.49 13.08
N GLU A 15 6.36 22.45 12.92
CA GLU A 15 7.05 22.93 11.70
C GLU A 15 6.54 22.21 10.45
N TYR A 16 6.46 20.88 10.49
CA TYR A 16 5.92 20.06 9.40
C TYR A 16 4.47 20.46 9.09
N ASN A 17 3.59 20.46 10.10
CA ASN A 17 2.17 20.76 9.93
C ASN A 17 1.95 22.16 9.37
N ASN A 18 2.70 23.16 9.86
CA ASN A 18 2.65 24.52 9.35
C ASN A 18 3.04 24.59 7.87
N GLY A 19 4.08 23.87 7.46
CA GLY A 19 4.50 23.78 6.06
C GLY A 19 3.44 23.15 5.17
N ILE A 20 2.87 22.01 5.59
CA ILE A 20 1.84 21.28 4.83
C ILE A 20 0.54 22.10 4.71
N GLN A 21 0.04 22.66 5.82
CA GLN A 21 -1.21 23.42 5.83
C GLN A 21 -1.14 24.68 4.97
N LYS A 22 0.00 25.39 5.01
CA LYS A 22 0.23 26.58 4.18
C LYS A 22 0.63 26.25 2.75
N LYS A 23 0.91 24.98 2.44
CA LYS A 23 1.48 24.51 1.16
C LYS A 23 2.76 25.30 0.79
N ASP A 24 3.58 25.58 1.80
CA ASP A 24 4.77 26.43 1.66
C ASP A 24 6.04 25.57 1.58
N ALA A 25 6.62 25.50 0.39
CA ALA A 25 7.84 24.73 0.13
C ALA A 25 9.04 25.21 0.97
N GLY A 26 9.14 26.51 1.26
CA GLY A 26 10.22 27.06 2.08
C GLY A 26 10.14 26.58 3.52
N LEU A 27 8.94 26.60 4.11
CA LEU A 27 8.71 26.07 5.46
C LEU A 27 8.97 24.56 5.54
N ILE A 28 8.55 23.79 4.53
CA ILE A 28 8.85 22.36 4.48
C ILE A 28 10.37 22.12 4.39
N ARG A 29 11.12 22.94 3.64
CA ARG A 29 12.57 22.85 3.58
C ARG A 29 13.26 23.20 4.90
N VAL A 30 12.73 24.15 5.65
CA VAL A 30 13.23 24.46 7.01
C VAL A 30 13.10 23.23 7.91
N PHE A 31 11.92 22.59 7.93
CA PHE A 31 11.70 21.34 8.66
C PHE A 31 12.68 20.22 8.21
N LEU A 32 12.85 20.03 6.90
CA LEU A 32 13.75 19.02 6.34
C LEU A 32 15.23 19.26 6.68
N ASN A 33 15.63 20.51 6.91
CA ASN A 33 17.01 20.87 7.26
C ASN A 33 17.23 20.99 8.78
N ASN A 34 16.23 20.66 9.60
CA ASN A 34 16.33 20.76 11.05
C ASN A 34 17.03 19.51 11.64
N ASP A 35 18.31 19.64 11.98
CA ASP A 35 19.15 18.57 12.52
C ASP A 35 18.79 18.14 13.96
N SER A 36 17.88 18.86 14.64
CA SER A 36 17.43 18.48 15.99
C SER A 36 16.74 17.12 16.03
N VAL A 37 16.30 16.58 14.88
CA VAL A 37 15.79 15.20 14.76
C VAL A 37 16.76 14.16 15.30
N GLU A 38 18.06 14.33 15.10
CA GLU A 38 19.08 13.38 15.56
C GLU A 38 19.16 13.28 17.08
N LEU A 39 18.71 14.34 17.79
CA LEU A 39 18.61 14.34 19.24
C LEU A 39 17.49 13.41 19.72
N LEU A 40 16.53 12.99 18.88
CA LEU A 40 15.42 12.14 19.29
C LEU A 40 15.77 10.65 19.35
N LYS A 41 16.95 10.21 18.90
CA LYS A 41 17.36 8.78 18.81
C LYS A 41 17.14 7.96 20.08
N GLU A 42 17.29 8.56 21.25
CA GLU A 42 17.09 7.90 22.55
C GLU A 42 15.61 7.59 22.83
N ASN A 43 14.68 8.22 22.10
CA ASN A 43 13.25 7.93 22.12
C ASN A 43 12.82 7.45 20.72
N ALA A 44 12.87 6.12 20.53
CA ALA A 44 12.57 5.48 19.25
C ALA A 44 11.21 5.89 18.67
N GLY A 45 10.17 6.03 19.51
CA GLY A 45 8.84 6.44 19.05
C GLY A 45 8.85 7.81 18.36
N TYR A 46 9.37 8.83 19.05
CA TYR A 46 9.48 10.18 18.48
C TYR A 46 10.39 10.23 17.27
N TYR A 47 11.53 9.53 17.32
CA TYR A 47 12.48 9.54 16.22
C TYR A 47 11.90 8.92 14.95
N LEU A 48 11.27 7.74 15.06
CA LEU A 48 10.67 7.03 13.93
C LEU A 48 9.56 7.86 13.28
N GLU A 49 8.70 8.51 14.07
CA GLU A 49 7.63 9.33 13.54
C GLU A 49 8.17 10.54 12.77
N ILE A 50 9.14 11.28 13.32
CA ILE A 50 9.73 12.42 12.60
C ILE A 50 10.44 11.97 11.32
N LEU A 51 11.14 10.83 11.31
CA LEU A 51 11.74 10.29 10.09
C LEU A 51 10.68 9.99 9.01
N GLN A 52 9.52 9.44 9.39
CA GLN A 52 8.41 9.21 8.46
C GLN A 52 7.80 10.51 7.94
N LEU A 53 7.68 11.55 8.78
CA LEU A 53 7.24 12.89 8.35
C LEU A 53 8.25 13.54 7.39
N ARG A 54 9.55 13.42 7.67
CA ARG A 54 10.63 13.88 6.77
C ARG A 54 10.61 13.16 5.44
N ALA A 55 10.45 11.83 5.45
CA ALA A 55 10.32 11.04 4.25
C ALA A 55 9.07 11.45 3.44
N SER A 56 7.93 11.64 4.10
CA SER A 56 6.70 12.14 3.45
C SER A 56 6.92 13.53 2.82
N ALA A 57 7.62 14.43 3.51
CA ALA A 57 7.97 15.75 3.00
C ALA A 57 8.94 15.69 1.79
N PHE A 58 9.96 14.84 1.83
CA PHE A 58 10.84 14.60 0.67
C PHE A 58 10.08 14.04 -0.53
N SER A 59 9.10 13.16 -0.29
CA SER A 59 8.23 12.62 -1.34
C SER A 59 7.45 13.73 -2.06
N LEU A 60 7.00 14.78 -1.37
CA LEU A 60 6.34 15.93 -2.01
C LEU A 60 7.22 16.65 -3.04
N PHE A 61 8.55 16.56 -2.90
CA PHE A 61 9.52 17.12 -3.86
C PHE A 61 10.01 16.09 -4.89
N GLY A 62 9.49 14.86 -4.87
CA GLY A 62 9.93 13.77 -5.73
C GLY A 62 11.35 13.27 -5.43
N GLU A 63 11.86 13.52 -4.22
CA GLU A 63 13.21 13.18 -3.77
C GLU A 63 13.25 11.77 -3.14
N LEU A 64 12.85 10.74 -3.91
CA LEU A 64 12.68 9.37 -3.40
C LEU A 64 13.96 8.73 -2.84
N ILE A 65 15.14 9.17 -3.29
CA ILE A 65 16.42 8.76 -2.68
C ILE A 65 16.49 9.24 -1.22
N LYS A 66 16.12 10.50 -0.97
CA LYS A 66 16.09 11.08 0.38
C LYS A 66 15.02 10.44 1.25
N VAL A 67 13.88 10.09 0.68
CA VAL A 67 12.87 9.26 1.36
C VAL A 67 13.50 7.97 1.89
N GLY A 68 14.21 7.23 1.02
CA GLY A 68 14.88 5.99 1.43
C GLY A 68 15.97 6.18 2.48
N GLU A 69 16.75 7.25 2.37
CA GLU A 69 17.74 7.62 3.40
C GLU A 69 17.06 7.82 4.78
N GLU A 70 15.96 8.57 4.86
CA GLU A 70 15.26 8.82 6.13
C GLU A 70 14.67 7.54 6.74
N TYR A 71 14.04 6.67 5.93
CA TYR A 71 13.58 5.37 6.43
C TYR A 71 14.75 4.47 6.88
N SER A 72 15.85 4.44 6.13
CA SER A 72 17.01 3.61 6.49
C SER A 72 17.60 3.96 7.86
N LYS A 73 17.59 5.25 8.24
CA LYS A 73 18.02 5.71 9.57
C LYS A 73 17.18 5.12 10.70
N GLY A 74 15.88 4.93 10.46
CA GLY A 74 14.92 4.47 11.46
C GLY A 74 14.85 2.95 11.60
N TYR A 75 15.20 2.18 10.56
CA TYR A 75 14.95 0.74 10.51
C TYR A 75 15.48 -0.05 11.72
N SER A 76 16.67 0.32 12.21
CA SER A 76 17.30 -0.33 13.37
C SER A 76 16.64 0.01 14.71
N PHE A 77 15.87 1.09 14.78
CA PHE A 77 15.13 1.55 15.97
C PHE A 77 13.73 0.94 16.07
N CYS A 78 13.24 0.29 15.02
CA CYS A 78 11.95 -0.36 15.01
C CYS A 78 11.92 -1.57 15.98
N SER A 79 10.81 -1.72 16.68
CA SER A 79 10.54 -2.94 17.45
C SER A 79 10.44 -4.16 16.51
N LYS A 80 10.65 -5.36 17.05
CA LYS A 80 10.51 -6.61 16.27
C LYS A 80 9.15 -6.69 15.56
N GLU A 81 8.08 -6.29 16.24
CA GLU A 81 6.71 -6.34 15.70
C GLU A 81 6.41 -5.22 14.71
N GLY A 82 7.09 -4.07 14.81
CA GLY A 82 6.85 -2.89 13.97
C GLY A 82 7.71 -2.82 12.71
N LYS A 83 8.78 -3.63 12.60
CA LYS A 83 9.72 -3.59 11.47
C LYS A 83 9.05 -3.84 10.12
N TRP A 84 8.19 -4.84 10.01
CA TRP A 84 7.51 -5.14 8.75
C TRP A 84 6.57 -4.02 8.32
N VAL A 85 5.85 -3.38 9.25
CA VAL A 85 4.99 -2.21 8.95
C VAL A 85 5.84 -1.04 8.49
N TYR A 86 6.97 -0.81 9.15
CA TYR A 86 7.89 0.25 8.78
C TYR A 86 8.48 0.03 7.37
N GLY A 87 8.84 -1.21 7.04
CA GLY A 87 9.28 -1.61 5.70
C GLY A 87 8.18 -1.49 4.65
N LEU A 88 6.94 -1.87 4.97
CA LEU A 88 5.78 -1.65 4.09
C LEU A 88 5.59 -0.16 3.80
N ASN A 89 5.56 0.69 4.84
CA ASN A 89 5.40 2.13 4.69
C ASN A 89 6.51 2.76 3.88
N TRP A 90 7.76 2.29 4.05
CA TRP A 90 8.89 2.70 3.22
C TRP A 90 8.66 2.33 1.75
N ALA A 91 8.35 1.06 1.47
CA ALA A 91 8.13 0.61 0.11
C ALA A 91 7.01 1.40 -0.60
N LEU A 92 5.91 1.68 0.10
CA LEU A 92 4.78 2.44 -0.44
C LEU A 92 5.15 3.86 -0.86
N GLN A 93 6.17 4.49 -0.28
CA GLN A 93 6.61 5.82 -0.73
C GLN A 93 7.09 5.83 -2.18
N PHE A 94 7.64 4.73 -2.67
CA PHE A 94 8.08 4.64 -4.06
C PHE A 94 6.90 4.72 -5.05
N MET A 95 5.67 4.40 -4.62
CA MET A 95 4.47 4.56 -5.45
C MET A 95 4.14 6.02 -5.76
N ALA A 96 4.71 6.99 -5.02
CA ALA A 96 4.57 8.41 -5.36
C ALA A 96 5.12 8.72 -6.77
N GLU A 97 6.02 7.90 -7.31
CA GLU A 97 6.55 8.06 -8.66
C GLU A 97 5.47 8.11 -9.75
N TYR A 98 4.36 7.38 -9.55
CA TYR A 98 3.20 7.44 -10.44
C TYR A 98 2.59 8.84 -10.58
N SER A 99 2.79 9.71 -9.59
CA SER A 99 2.27 11.08 -9.56
C SER A 99 3.22 12.11 -10.14
N PHE A 100 4.52 11.82 -10.26
CA PHE A 100 5.52 12.80 -10.72
C PHE A 100 5.63 12.92 -12.24
N LYS A 101 5.01 12.01 -13.01
CA LYS A 101 4.97 12.02 -14.49
C LYS A 101 6.37 12.09 -15.14
N ARG A 102 7.38 11.46 -14.53
CA ARG A 102 8.78 11.46 -14.99
C ARG A 102 9.15 10.35 -15.98
N GLY A 103 8.14 9.60 -16.44
CA GLY A 103 8.30 8.49 -17.38
C GLY A 103 8.39 7.11 -16.72
N GLU A 104 8.20 6.08 -17.53
CA GLU A 104 8.09 4.69 -17.10
C GLU A 104 9.38 4.15 -16.47
N GLU A 105 10.55 4.51 -17.01
CA GLU A 105 11.85 4.06 -16.47
C GLU A 105 12.04 4.46 -15.00
N LYS A 106 11.57 5.66 -14.61
CA LYS A 106 11.62 6.11 -13.22
C LYS A 106 10.65 5.34 -12.34
N ILE A 107 9.45 5.04 -12.86
CA ILE A 107 8.46 4.21 -12.16
C ILE A 107 9.05 2.81 -11.91
N ILE A 108 9.62 2.17 -12.93
CA ILE A 108 10.26 0.86 -12.81
C ILE A 108 11.36 0.91 -11.75
N THR A 109 12.28 1.87 -11.83
CA THR A 109 13.38 2.02 -10.84
C THR A 109 12.83 2.20 -9.42
N ALA A 110 11.79 3.01 -9.24
CA ALA A 110 11.16 3.21 -7.94
C ALA A 110 10.52 1.92 -7.42
N MET A 111 9.79 1.18 -8.26
CA MET A 111 9.18 -0.09 -7.89
C MET A 111 10.22 -1.15 -7.53
N GLU A 112 11.35 -1.23 -8.23
CA GLU A 112 12.45 -2.15 -7.89
C GLU A 112 13.04 -1.86 -6.51
N ASN A 113 13.22 -0.59 -6.15
CA ASN A 113 13.63 -0.21 -4.80
C ASN A 113 12.59 -0.60 -3.75
N GLY A 114 11.30 -0.41 -4.05
CA GLY A 114 10.21 -0.86 -3.18
C GLY A 114 10.21 -2.38 -2.97
N ILE A 115 10.40 -3.17 -4.03
CA ILE A 115 10.50 -4.64 -3.97
C ILE A 115 11.66 -5.07 -3.08
N ALA A 116 12.82 -4.43 -3.17
CA ALA A 116 13.97 -4.73 -2.33
C ALA A 116 13.65 -4.54 -0.84
N VAL A 117 12.94 -3.45 -0.49
CA VAL A 117 12.49 -3.19 0.88
C VAL A 117 11.45 -4.22 1.32
N LEU A 118 10.48 -4.58 0.46
CA LEU A 118 9.45 -5.58 0.78
C LEU A 118 10.05 -6.97 1.03
N ASN A 119 11.09 -7.35 0.29
CA ASN A 119 11.82 -8.60 0.54
C ASN A 119 12.39 -8.63 1.97
N GLN A 120 12.95 -7.53 2.43
CA GLN A 120 13.41 -7.43 3.82
C GLN A 120 12.23 -7.46 4.82
N ALA A 121 11.15 -6.72 4.55
CA ALA A 121 9.97 -6.70 5.42
C ALA A 121 9.32 -8.08 5.59
N LEU A 122 9.35 -8.92 4.54
CA LEU A 122 8.88 -10.32 4.59
C LEU A 122 9.68 -11.16 5.59
N HIS A 123 10.99 -10.94 5.68
CA HIS A 123 11.85 -11.61 6.67
C HIS A 123 11.61 -11.13 8.11
N ASP A 124 11.07 -9.92 8.26
CA ASP A 124 10.80 -9.28 9.55
C ASP A 124 9.35 -9.48 10.04
N LEU A 125 8.58 -10.35 9.39
CA LEU A 125 7.22 -10.67 9.80
C LEU A 125 7.19 -11.31 11.20
N PRO A 126 6.31 -10.84 12.11
CA PRO A 126 6.13 -11.49 13.40
C PRO A 126 5.42 -12.84 13.23
N GLU A 127 5.77 -13.80 14.07
CA GLU A 127 5.10 -15.10 14.18
C GLU A 127 3.97 -15.01 15.21
N ASN A 128 2.73 -14.84 14.75
CA ASN A 128 1.54 -14.77 15.57
C ASN A 128 0.30 -15.22 14.76
N LYS A 129 -0.89 -15.12 15.36
CA LYS A 129 -2.13 -15.57 14.70
C LYS A 129 -2.48 -14.81 13.41
N TYR A 130 -1.89 -13.63 13.19
CA TYR A 130 -2.15 -12.77 12.03
C TYR A 130 -1.04 -12.82 10.97
N THR A 131 0.03 -13.61 11.15
CA THR A 131 1.16 -13.69 10.21
C THR A 131 0.75 -13.92 8.77
N ALA A 132 -0.24 -14.80 8.54
CA ALA A 132 -0.73 -15.07 7.17
C ALA A 132 -1.33 -13.83 6.50
N PHE A 133 -2.03 -12.98 7.25
CA PHE A 133 -2.60 -11.73 6.75
C PHE A 133 -1.53 -10.68 6.51
N TYR A 134 -0.53 -10.57 7.39
CA TYR A 134 0.61 -9.67 7.17
C TYR A 134 1.44 -10.10 5.96
N HIS A 135 1.61 -11.42 5.77
CA HIS A 135 2.25 -11.97 4.58
C HIS A 135 1.47 -11.59 3.32
N LEU A 136 0.17 -11.84 3.28
CA LEU A 136 -0.68 -11.47 2.14
C LEU A 136 -0.65 -9.96 1.85
N CYS A 137 -0.66 -9.12 2.89
CA CYS A 137 -0.51 -7.67 2.74
C CYS A 137 0.78 -7.30 1.99
N LEU A 138 1.93 -7.81 2.44
CA LEU A 138 3.22 -7.54 1.80
C LEU A 138 3.29 -8.11 0.38
N ILE A 139 2.74 -9.30 0.15
CA ILE A 139 2.70 -9.93 -1.17
C ILE A 139 1.81 -9.16 -2.15
N ASN A 140 0.65 -8.65 -1.72
CA ASN A 140 -0.20 -7.80 -2.56
C ASN A 140 0.56 -6.58 -3.09
N VAL A 141 1.33 -5.91 -2.22
CA VAL A 141 2.13 -4.75 -2.64
C VAL A 141 3.30 -5.19 -3.53
N LYS A 142 4.03 -6.24 -3.13
CA LYS A 142 5.20 -6.74 -3.87
C LYS A 142 4.82 -7.19 -5.27
N ALA A 143 3.76 -7.98 -5.42
CA ALA A 143 3.29 -8.48 -6.71
C ALA A 143 2.84 -7.33 -7.63
N PHE A 144 2.15 -6.32 -7.09
CA PHE A 144 1.79 -5.13 -7.85
C PHE A 144 3.02 -4.37 -8.36
N MET A 145 4.04 -4.20 -7.52
CA MET A 145 5.31 -3.59 -7.93
C MET A 145 6.05 -4.46 -8.96
N LEU A 146 6.09 -5.78 -8.80
CA LEU A 146 6.70 -6.71 -9.76
C LEU A 146 6.03 -6.60 -11.14
N LEU A 147 4.71 -6.56 -11.14
CA LEU A 147 3.91 -6.42 -12.35
C LEU A 147 4.20 -5.10 -13.09
N THR A 148 4.33 -4.01 -12.33
CA THR A 148 4.75 -2.70 -12.87
C THR A 148 6.13 -2.76 -13.53
N THR A 149 7.05 -3.58 -12.99
CA THR A 149 8.39 -3.79 -13.58
C THR A 149 8.40 -4.79 -14.74
N GLY A 150 7.24 -5.26 -15.20
CA GLY A 150 7.12 -6.25 -16.28
C GLY A 150 7.36 -7.71 -15.86
N LYS A 151 7.60 -7.98 -14.57
CA LYS A 151 7.91 -9.32 -14.04
C LYS A 151 6.63 -10.09 -13.71
N LYS A 152 5.83 -10.39 -14.73
CA LYS A 152 4.49 -11.03 -14.60
C LYS A 152 4.53 -12.37 -13.88
N ASP A 153 5.43 -13.26 -14.28
CA ASP A 153 5.53 -14.60 -13.70
C ASP A 153 5.97 -14.56 -12.23
N GLU A 154 6.92 -13.67 -11.90
CA GLU A 154 7.34 -13.45 -10.51
C GLU A 154 6.21 -12.87 -9.66
N ALA A 155 5.36 -12.01 -10.24
CA ALA A 155 4.21 -11.44 -9.54
C ALA A 155 3.19 -12.52 -9.15
N LEU A 156 2.88 -13.47 -10.03
CA LEU A 156 2.02 -14.63 -9.69
C LEU A 156 2.71 -15.57 -8.71
N GLN A 157 3.98 -15.90 -8.95
CA GLN A 157 4.74 -16.80 -8.10
C GLN A 157 4.86 -16.29 -6.67
N ALA A 158 4.86 -14.97 -6.45
CA ALA A 158 4.88 -14.37 -5.12
C ALA A 158 3.70 -14.84 -4.23
N PHE A 159 2.59 -15.29 -4.81
CA PHE A 159 1.44 -15.81 -4.09
C PHE A 159 1.50 -17.31 -3.77
N SER A 160 2.52 -18.06 -4.21
CA SER A 160 2.54 -19.52 -4.06
C SER A 160 2.46 -20.00 -2.61
N ASP A 161 3.05 -19.22 -1.70
CA ASP A 161 3.16 -19.55 -0.28
C ASP A 161 2.11 -18.80 0.57
N CYS A 162 1.19 -18.09 -0.08
CA CYS A 162 0.11 -17.37 0.60
C CYS A 162 -0.96 -18.33 1.10
N LYS A 163 -1.40 -18.10 2.35
CA LYS A 163 -2.55 -18.78 2.93
C LYS A 163 -3.79 -17.89 2.78
N PHE A 164 -4.66 -18.24 1.84
CA PHE A 164 -5.92 -17.54 1.59
C PHE A 164 -7.02 -18.00 2.56
N MET A 165 -6.96 -17.46 3.77
CA MET A 165 -7.93 -17.71 4.84
C MET A 165 -8.91 -16.54 4.94
N PRO A 166 -10.21 -16.77 5.15
CA PRO A 166 -11.18 -15.70 5.40
C PRO A 166 -10.75 -14.86 6.61
N VAL A 167 -10.87 -13.53 6.50
CA VAL A 167 -10.71 -12.66 7.66
C VAL A 167 -11.87 -12.91 8.63
N PRO A 168 -11.61 -13.15 9.93
CA PRO A 168 -12.70 -13.44 10.85
C PRO A 168 -13.57 -12.19 11.11
N ILE A 169 -14.87 -12.40 11.32
CA ILE A 169 -15.85 -11.31 11.50
C ILE A 169 -15.51 -10.33 12.64
N PRO A 170 -14.96 -10.74 13.80
CA PRO A 170 -14.52 -9.77 14.82
C PRO A 170 -13.48 -8.77 14.28
N GLU A 171 -12.53 -9.22 13.47
CA GLU A 171 -11.51 -8.39 12.84
C GLU A 171 -12.04 -7.48 11.73
N TYR A 172 -13.17 -7.83 11.10
CA TYR A 172 -13.89 -6.91 10.21
C TYR A 172 -14.50 -5.72 10.94
N ASN A 173 -15.08 -5.99 12.11
CA ASN A 173 -15.78 -4.99 12.90
C ASN A 173 -14.84 -4.06 13.68
N ASP A 174 -13.61 -4.52 13.92
CA ASP A 174 -12.55 -3.72 14.53
C ASP A 174 -11.79 -2.91 13.46
N LYS A 175 -11.97 -1.59 13.49
CA LYS A 175 -11.36 -0.65 12.53
C LYS A 175 -9.84 -0.59 12.62
N GLU A 176 -9.25 -0.96 13.75
CA GLU A 176 -7.80 -0.98 13.93
C GLU A 176 -7.20 -2.33 13.50
N SER A 177 -7.96 -3.40 13.64
CA SER A 177 -7.51 -4.74 13.27
C SER A 177 -7.32 -4.88 11.77
N LEU A 178 -6.20 -5.50 11.39
CA LEU A 178 -5.81 -5.81 10.00
C LEU A 178 -5.88 -4.61 9.04
N GLN A 179 -5.86 -3.37 9.55
CA GLN A 179 -5.96 -2.15 8.73
C GLN A 179 -4.98 -2.14 7.56
N MET A 180 -3.73 -2.57 7.78
CA MET A 180 -2.71 -2.62 6.72
C MET A 180 -3.04 -3.60 5.60
N LEU A 181 -3.68 -4.74 5.91
CA LEU A 181 -4.14 -5.70 4.90
C LEU A 181 -5.18 -5.04 4.02
N PHE A 182 -6.23 -4.47 4.63
CA PHE A 182 -7.34 -3.86 3.90
C PHE A 182 -6.90 -2.65 3.07
N ALA A 183 -6.02 -1.80 3.60
CA ALA A 183 -5.46 -0.65 2.88
C ALA A 183 -4.60 -1.03 1.68
N ASN A 184 -4.14 -2.27 1.59
CA ASN A 184 -3.29 -2.74 0.48
C ASN A 184 -3.93 -3.89 -0.31
N TYR A 185 -5.19 -4.20 -0.05
CA TYR A 185 -5.86 -5.37 -0.62
C TYR A 185 -6.13 -5.22 -2.11
N THR A 186 -6.56 -4.03 -2.53
CA THR A 186 -6.87 -3.70 -3.93
C THR A 186 -5.67 -3.91 -4.86
N LYS A 187 -4.43 -3.81 -4.35
CA LYS A 187 -3.21 -4.09 -5.13
C LYS A 187 -3.12 -5.57 -5.52
N GLY A 188 -3.56 -6.49 -4.66
CA GLY A 188 -3.67 -7.92 -5.01
C GLY A 188 -4.74 -8.17 -6.06
N LEU A 189 -5.91 -7.54 -5.91
CA LEU A 189 -6.98 -7.61 -6.91
C LEU A 189 -6.53 -7.04 -8.27
N ALA A 190 -5.77 -5.95 -8.26
CA ALA A 190 -5.19 -5.37 -9.46
C ALA A 190 -4.27 -6.36 -10.19
N VAL A 191 -3.48 -7.16 -9.46
CA VAL A 191 -2.65 -8.22 -10.05
C VAL A 191 -3.51 -9.29 -10.70
N ALA A 192 -4.52 -9.79 -9.98
CA ALA A 192 -5.43 -10.81 -10.52
C ALA A 192 -6.17 -10.33 -11.77
N ILE A 193 -6.64 -9.08 -11.77
CA ILE A 193 -7.34 -8.46 -12.91
C ILE A 193 -6.40 -8.25 -14.09
N GLU A 194 -5.20 -7.72 -13.84
CA GLU A 194 -4.26 -7.43 -14.91
C GLU A 194 -3.83 -8.71 -15.64
N LEU A 195 -3.58 -9.77 -14.87
CA LEU A 195 -3.14 -11.06 -15.38
C LEU A 195 -4.29 -11.98 -15.78
N LYS A 196 -5.55 -11.56 -15.55
CA LYS A 196 -6.77 -12.35 -15.78
C LYS A 196 -6.68 -13.74 -15.12
N ASP A 197 -6.16 -13.78 -13.89
CA ASP A 197 -5.97 -15.03 -13.16
C ASP A 197 -7.21 -15.32 -12.28
N PHE A 198 -8.07 -16.21 -12.78
CA PHE A 198 -9.28 -16.64 -12.08
C PHE A 198 -9.00 -17.21 -10.69
N GLN A 199 -7.98 -18.07 -10.56
CA GLN A 199 -7.71 -18.78 -9.31
C GLN A 199 -7.23 -17.82 -8.22
N LEU A 200 -6.35 -16.90 -8.57
CA LEU A 200 -5.88 -15.84 -7.69
C LEU A 200 -7.04 -14.92 -7.31
N LEU A 201 -7.88 -14.51 -8.27
CA LEU A 201 -9.04 -13.67 -7.99
C LEU A 201 -9.97 -14.33 -6.97
N MET A 202 -10.37 -15.58 -7.19
CA MET A 202 -11.25 -16.30 -6.28
C MET A 202 -10.63 -16.52 -4.90
N ASN A 203 -9.33 -16.81 -4.85
CA ASN A 203 -8.58 -16.91 -3.59
C ASN A 203 -8.58 -15.59 -2.82
N LEU A 204 -8.42 -14.46 -3.51
CA LEU A 204 -8.48 -13.14 -2.89
C LEU A 204 -9.90 -12.78 -2.45
N LEU A 205 -10.92 -13.08 -3.25
CA LEU A 205 -12.32 -12.84 -2.87
C LEU A 205 -12.72 -13.65 -1.63
N LYS A 206 -12.26 -14.91 -1.54
CA LYS A 206 -12.45 -15.76 -0.35
C LYS A 206 -11.94 -15.13 0.94
N VAL A 207 -10.77 -14.48 0.91
CA VAL A 207 -10.21 -13.85 2.10
C VAL A 207 -11.09 -12.70 2.57
N ILE A 208 -11.69 -11.95 1.64
CA ILE A 208 -12.45 -10.75 1.97
C ILE A 208 -13.98 -10.92 2.01
N SER A 209 -14.47 -12.12 1.73
CA SER A 209 -15.90 -12.39 1.78
C SER A 209 -16.40 -12.45 3.21
N ILE A 210 -17.54 -11.80 3.44
CA ILE A 210 -18.27 -11.84 4.71
C ILE A 210 -19.40 -12.88 4.64
N ASP A 211 -19.91 -13.15 3.44
CA ASP A 211 -20.93 -14.14 3.16
C ASP A 211 -20.44 -15.10 2.08
N ASP A 212 -20.09 -16.31 2.50
CA ASP A 212 -19.66 -17.38 1.60
C ASP A 212 -20.71 -17.71 0.54
N GLN A 213 -22.00 -17.44 0.78
CA GLN A 213 -23.05 -17.70 -0.21
C GLN A 213 -22.81 -16.93 -1.51
N VAL A 214 -22.35 -15.68 -1.43
CA VAL A 214 -22.05 -14.81 -2.60
C VAL A 214 -20.98 -15.45 -3.49
N LEU A 215 -19.98 -16.11 -2.89
CA LEU A 215 -18.90 -16.77 -3.64
C LEU A 215 -19.35 -18.04 -4.38
N TYR A 216 -20.46 -18.66 -3.93
CA TYR A 216 -20.99 -19.89 -4.49
C TYR A 216 -22.29 -19.69 -5.28
N LEU A 217 -22.73 -18.43 -5.48
CA LEU A 217 -23.83 -18.13 -6.38
C LEU A 217 -23.47 -18.56 -7.81
N GLN A 218 -24.45 -19.09 -8.55
CA GLN A 218 -24.31 -19.38 -9.98
C GLN A 218 -24.43 -18.10 -10.82
N GLU A 219 -23.63 -17.09 -10.47
CA GLU A 219 -23.59 -15.82 -11.17
C GLU A 219 -22.31 -15.68 -12.01
N ASN A 220 -22.26 -14.66 -12.85
CA ASN A 220 -21.05 -14.36 -13.60
C ASN A 220 -19.94 -13.85 -12.65
N LEU A 221 -18.68 -13.98 -13.07
CA LEU A 221 -17.52 -13.66 -12.23
C LEU A 221 -17.50 -12.17 -11.79
N PHE A 222 -17.94 -11.26 -12.66
CA PHE A 222 -17.98 -9.84 -12.33
C PHE A 222 -18.98 -9.55 -11.20
N ARG A 223 -20.16 -10.20 -11.19
CA ARG A 223 -21.14 -10.03 -10.12
C ARG A 223 -20.61 -10.54 -8.78
N VAL A 224 -20.02 -11.74 -8.76
CA VAL A 224 -19.39 -12.30 -7.55
C VAL A 224 -18.30 -11.35 -7.03
N PHE A 225 -17.46 -10.83 -7.91
CA PHE A 225 -16.43 -9.84 -7.57
C PHE A 225 -17.02 -8.54 -7.01
N TYR A 226 -17.99 -7.97 -7.72
CA TYR A 226 -18.59 -6.67 -7.38
C TYR A 226 -19.34 -6.73 -6.04
N GLU A 227 -20.15 -7.75 -5.82
CA GLU A 227 -20.93 -7.90 -4.57
C GLU A 227 -20.02 -8.15 -3.36
N THR A 228 -18.98 -8.97 -3.53
CA THR A 228 -17.97 -9.18 -2.49
C THR A 228 -17.26 -7.88 -2.14
N LEU A 229 -16.88 -7.08 -3.14
CA LEU A 229 -16.22 -5.79 -2.93
C LEU A 229 -17.13 -4.76 -2.27
N VAL A 230 -18.38 -4.61 -2.71
CA VAL A 230 -19.33 -3.66 -2.13
C VAL A 230 -19.55 -3.98 -0.64
N SER A 231 -19.72 -5.27 -0.32
CA SER A 231 -19.88 -5.73 1.06
C SER A 231 -18.64 -5.43 1.91
N ALA A 232 -17.43 -5.58 1.34
CA ALA A 232 -16.19 -5.22 2.03
C ALA A 232 -16.03 -3.70 2.21
N PHE A 233 -16.44 -2.89 1.23
CA PHE A 233 -16.37 -1.42 1.27
C PHE A 233 -17.25 -0.83 2.37
N ASP A 234 -18.44 -1.41 2.58
CA ASP A 234 -19.38 -0.97 3.62
C ASP A 234 -18.80 -1.17 5.03
N MET A 235 -17.97 -2.19 5.21
CA MET A 235 -17.37 -2.54 6.50
C MET A 235 -16.02 -1.83 6.73
N ARG A 236 -15.23 -1.60 5.67
CA ARG A 236 -13.83 -1.17 5.74
C ARG A 236 -13.55 -0.01 4.79
N ALA A 237 -13.41 1.20 5.35
CA ALA A 237 -13.16 2.43 4.60
C ALA A 237 -11.80 2.47 3.88
N GLU A 238 -10.87 1.60 4.28
CA GLU A 238 -9.55 1.48 3.66
C GLU A 238 -9.63 1.11 2.18
N PHE A 239 -10.59 0.25 1.80
CA PHE A 239 -10.76 -0.13 0.40
C PHE A 239 -11.13 1.06 -0.48
N ILE A 240 -12.06 1.90 -0.03
CA ILE A 240 -12.48 3.10 -0.77
C ILE A 240 -11.30 4.06 -0.92
N THR A 241 -10.52 4.25 0.16
CA THR A 241 -9.36 5.13 0.16
C THR A 241 -8.31 4.67 -0.85
N GLU A 242 -7.99 3.37 -0.83
CA GLU A 242 -7.00 2.77 -1.73
C GLU A 242 -7.50 2.74 -3.18
N PHE A 243 -8.74 2.35 -3.42
CA PHE A 243 -9.34 2.35 -4.75
C PHE A 243 -9.28 3.75 -5.38
N ASN A 244 -9.62 4.79 -4.61
CA ASN A 244 -9.51 6.17 -5.05
C ASN A 244 -8.07 6.61 -5.33
N ALA A 245 -7.10 6.10 -4.58
CA ALA A 245 -5.68 6.36 -4.82
C ALA A 245 -5.23 5.76 -6.16
N LEU A 246 -5.59 4.49 -6.43
CA LEU A 246 -5.29 3.82 -7.70
C LEU A 246 -6.04 4.46 -8.88
N PHE A 247 -7.30 4.83 -8.69
CA PHE A 247 -8.11 5.50 -9.73
C PHE A 247 -7.48 6.84 -10.17
N LYS A 248 -6.89 7.61 -9.24
CA LYS A 248 -6.20 8.88 -9.55
C LYS A 248 -4.97 8.69 -10.45
N ILE A 249 -4.35 7.52 -10.45
CA ILE A 249 -3.17 7.22 -11.26
C ILE A 249 -3.49 6.36 -12.48
N LYS A 250 -4.77 6.08 -12.77
CA LYS A 250 -5.19 5.14 -13.83
C LYS A 250 -4.59 5.46 -15.21
N ASP A 251 -4.45 6.73 -15.56
CA ASP A 251 -3.89 7.14 -16.86
C ASP A 251 -2.40 6.78 -16.96
N THR A 252 -1.67 6.91 -15.86
CA THR A 252 -0.27 6.44 -15.78
C THR A 252 -0.20 4.92 -15.84
N LEU A 253 -1.19 4.23 -15.28
CA LEU A 253 -1.26 2.77 -15.29
C LEU A 253 -1.52 2.19 -16.68
N GLN A 254 -2.13 2.92 -17.62
CA GLN A 254 -2.46 2.39 -18.96
C GLN A 254 -1.27 1.78 -19.70
N ASN A 255 -0.05 2.28 -19.46
CA ASN A 255 1.15 1.79 -20.13
C ASN A 255 1.74 0.54 -19.48
N VAL A 256 1.47 0.32 -18.18
CA VAL A 256 2.11 -0.75 -17.38
C VAL A 256 1.13 -1.85 -16.97
N LEU A 257 -0.12 -1.49 -16.68
CA LEU A 257 -1.23 -2.34 -16.23
C LEU A 257 -2.52 -2.01 -17.05
N PRO A 258 -2.54 -2.26 -18.37
CA PRO A 258 -3.62 -1.84 -19.24
C PRO A 258 -4.99 -2.44 -18.89
N ASN A 259 -5.07 -3.71 -18.49
CA ASN A 259 -6.34 -4.36 -18.16
C ASN A 259 -6.90 -3.78 -16.84
N PHE A 260 -6.03 -3.55 -15.86
CA PHE A 260 -6.45 -2.92 -14.61
C PHE A 260 -6.84 -1.45 -14.80
N ALA A 261 -6.12 -0.70 -15.63
CA ALA A 261 -6.48 0.67 -15.98
C ALA A 261 -7.83 0.74 -16.71
N LEU A 262 -8.10 -0.19 -17.63
CA LEU A 262 -9.40 -0.35 -18.29
C LEU A 262 -10.49 -0.64 -17.26
N PHE A 263 -10.28 -1.61 -16.36
CA PHE A 263 -11.20 -1.91 -15.27
C PHE A 263 -11.55 -0.66 -14.44
N LEU A 264 -10.55 0.11 -14.01
CA LEU A 264 -10.78 1.35 -13.26
C LEU A 264 -11.59 2.36 -14.07
N GLY A 265 -11.32 2.48 -15.38
CA GLY A 265 -12.09 3.32 -16.29
C GLY A 265 -13.57 2.94 -16.34
N LEU A 266 -13.85 1.67 -16.59
CA LEU A 266 -15.22 1.14 -16.70
C LEU A 266 -16.00 1.24 -15.39
N ILE A 267 -15.37 0.98 -14.24
CA ILE A 267 -15.99 1.19 -12.92
C ILE A 267 -16.35 2.67 -12.72
N GLY A 268 -15.47 3.60 -13.11
CA GLY A 268 -15.75 5.04 -13.02
C GLY A 268 -16.90 5.49 -13.91
N GLU A 269 -17.09 4.86 -15.06
CA GLU A 269 -18.21 5.09 -15.98
C GLU A 269 -19.48 4.32 -15.60
N GLN A 270 -19.40 3.40 -14.64
CA GLN A 270 -20.45 2.44 -14.27
C GLN A 270 -20.92 1.58 -15.47
N ASP A 271 -20.01 1.27 -16.39
CA ASP A 271 -20.29 0.46 -17.58
C ASP A 271 -20.21 -1.04 -17.24
N PHE A 272 -21.25 -1.55 -16.59
CA PHE A 272 -21.31 -2.94 -16.13
C PHE A 272 -21.32 -3.96 -17.26
N ASP A 273 -21.87 -3.62 -18.43
CA ASP A 273 -21.89 -4.52 -19.58
C ASP A 273 -20.47 -4.78 -20.10
N LYS A 274 -19.63 -3.74 -20.18
CA LYS A 274 -18.22 -3.92 -20.56
C LYS A 274 -17.38 -4.56 -19.46
N LEU A 275 -17.76 -4.40 -18.20
CA LEU A 275 -17.11 -5.10 -17.09
C LEU A 275 -17.43 -6.60 -17.12
N ASP A 276 -18.67 -6.98 -17.44
CA ASP A 276 -19.05 -8.37 -17.68
C ASP A 276 -18.21 -8.97 -18.82
N VAL A 277 -17.99 -8.24 -19.92
CA VAL A 277 -17.11 -8.67 -21.01
C VAL A 277 -15.66 -8.82 -20.54
N LEU A 278 -15.11 -7.83 -19.84
CA LEU A 278 -13.72 -7.88 -19.34
C LEU A 278 -13.48 -9.11 -18.45
N PHE A 279 -14.44 -9.44 -17.59
CA PHE A 279 -14.35 -10.58 -16.66
C PHE A 279 -14.66 -11.93 -17.32
N SER A 280 -15.30 -11.95 -18.49
CA SER A 280 -15.50 -13.17 -19.27
C SER A 280 -14.21 -13.74 -19.88
N GLU A 281 -13.12 -12.97 -19.86
CA GLU A 281 -11.82 -13.33 -20.44
C GLU A 281 -10.83 -13.91 -19.40
N PHE A 282 -11.28 -14.20 -18.17
CA PHE A 282 -10.49 -14.81 -17.09
C PHE A 282 -10.39 -16.34 -17.19
#